data_AF-A0A0K8Q6Z2-F1
#
_entry.id   AF-A0A0K8Q6Z2-F1
#
_cell.length_a   1.000
_cell.length_b   1.000
_cell.length_c   1.000
_cell.angle_alpha   90.00
_cell.angle_beta   90.00
_cell.angle_gamma   90.00
#
_symmetry.space_group_name_H-M   'P 1'
#
loop_
_entity.id
_entity.type
_entity.pdbx_description
1 polymer ?
#
loop_
_entity_poly.entity_id
_entity_poly.type
_entity_poly.pdbx_seq_one_letter_code
_entity_poly.pdbx_strand_id
1 'polypeptide(L)'
;MMGVNDGLYDPAAHHIISNASCTTNCLGPLAKVINDSFGIERGLMTTIHAYTADQNLQDGPHKDLRRARAAAINMVPTSTGAAKAIGLVLPELKGKLDATPSAFRSPPAPLPT
;
A
#
# COMPACT_ATOMS: atom_id res chain seq x y z
N MET A 1 0.34 -3.57 -13.06
CA MET A 1 0.89 -4.32 -11.91
C MET A 1 1.25 -5.71 -12.41
N MET A 2 2.53 -6.07 -12.28
CA MET A 2 3.07 -7.32 -12.79
C MET A 2 2.36 -8.54 -12.17
N GLY A 3 1.97 -9.51 -13.00
CA GLY A 3 1.29 -10.73 -12.58
C GLY A 3 -0.17 -10.55 -12.18
N VAL A 4 -0.75 -9.37 -12.39
CA VAL A 4 -2.15 -9.06 -12.03
C VAL A 4 -2.90 -8.46 -13.20
N ASN A 5 -2.41 -7.36 -13.77
CA ASN A 5 -3.08 -6.64 -14.87
C ASN A 5 -2.11 -6.02 -15.89
N ASP A 6 -0.84 -6.41 -15.86
CA ASP A 6 0.20 -5.97 -16.80
C ASP A 6 -0.11 -6.33 -18.27
N GLY A 7 -0.88 -7.39 -18.51
CA GLY A 7 -1.38 -7.73 -19.85
C GLY A 7 -2.37 -6.71 -20.46
N LEU A 8 -2.85 -5.73 -19.68
CA LEU A 8 -3.71 -4.65 -20.17
C LEU A 8 -2.92 -3.46 -20.75
N TYR A 9 -1.58 -3.56 -20.80
CA TYR A 9 -0.74 -2.51 -21.33
C TYR A 9 -0.88 -2.38 -22.86
N ASP A 10 -1.22 -1.17 -23.32
CA ASP A 10 -1.22 -0.79 -24.74
C ASP A 10 -0.09 0.23 -25.00
N PRO A 11 0.96 -0.11 -25.75
CA PRO A 11 2.06 0.81 -26.05
C PRO A 11 1.65 1.98 -26.95
N ALA A 12 0.55 1.86 -27.71
CA ALA A 12 0.06 2.94 -28.57
C ALA A 12 -0.71 4.02 -27.80
N ALA A 13 -1.37 3.64 -26.70
CA ALA A 13 -2.20 4.56 -25.90
C ALA A 13 -1.57 4.94 -24.54
N HIS A 14 -0.80 4.05 -23.91
CA HIS A 14 -0.31 4.24 -22.55
C HIS A 14 1.16 4.72 -22.55
N HIS A 15 1.35 6.04 -22.50
CA HIS A 15 2.67 6.66 -22.43
C HIS A 15 3.11 7.05 -21.01
N ILE A 16 2.15 7.18 -20.09
CA ILE A 16 2.40 7.46 -18.67
C ILE A 16 1.77 6.34 -17.86
N ILE A 17 2.59 5.60 -17.13
CA ILE A 17 2.18 4.40 -16.42
C ILE A 17 2.62 4.51 -14.96
N SER A 18 1.77 4.06 -14.04
CA SER A 18 2.11 3.90 -12.64
C SER A 18 2.33 2.44 -12.33
N ASN A 19 3.48 2.09 -11.74
CA ASN A 19 3.70 0.76 -11.20
C ASN A 19 3.04 0.55 -9.83
N ALA A 20 2.09 1.41 -9.45
CA ALA A 20 1.45 1.45 -8.15
C ALA A 20 2.45 1.59 -6.98
N SER A 21 1.98 1.36 -5.74
CA SER A 21 2.81 1.43 -4.52
C SER A 21 3.33 0.06 -4.10
N CYS A 22 4.33 0.01 -3.22
CA CYS A 22 4.82 -1.23 -2.60
C CYS A 22 3.69 -2.03 -1.92
N THR A 23 2.81 -1.36 -1.16
CA THR A 23 1.68 -2.02 -0.49
C THR A 23 0.63 -2.50 -1.50
N THR A 24 0.36 -1.75 -2.57
CA THR A 24 -0.52 -2.21 -3.65
C THR A 24 0.05 -3.46 -4.32
N ASN A 25 1.37 -3.47 -4.58
CA ASN A 25 2.05 -4.61 -5.18
C ASN A 25 2.05 -5.85 -4.28
N CYS A 26 2.10 -5.67 -2.96
CA CYS A 26 1.98 -6.78 -2.01
C CYS A 26 0.55 -7.33 -1.95
N LEU A 27 -0.44 -6.44 -1.93
CA LEU A 27 -1.85 -6.82 -1.76
C LEU A 27 -2.48 -7.38 -3.04
N GLY A 28 -2.09 -6.89 -4.22
CA GLY A 28 -2.73 -7.21 -5.50
C GLY A 28 -2.81 -8.70 -5.85
N PRO A 29 -1.73 -9.51 -5.74
CA PRO A 29 -1.78 -10.91 -6.11
C PRO A 29 -2.63 -11.69 -5.11
N LEU A 30 -2.55 -11.34 -3.82
CA LEU A 30 -3.39 -11.94 -2.78
C LEU A 30 -4.88 -11.67 -3.04
N ALA A 31 -5.24 -10.41 -3.30
CA ALA A 31 -6.60 -10.02 -3.60
C ALA A 31 -7.12 -10.71 -4.87
N LYS A 32 -6.29 -10.81 -5.92
CA LYS A 32 -6.63 -11.52 -7.16
C LYS A 32 -6.93 -13.00 -6.90
N VAL A 33 -6.01 -13.73 -6.27
CA VAL A 33 -6.17 -15.17 -6.03
C VAL A 33 -7.39 -15.47 -5.18
N ILE A 34 -7.61 -14.70 -4.11
CA ILE A 34 -8.77 -14.85 -3.23
C ILE A 34 -10.06 -14.54 -3.99
N ASN A 35 -10.10 -13.46 -4.77
CA ASN A 35 -11.30 -13.09 -5.51
C ASN A 35 -11.63 -14.09 -6.62
N ASP A 36 -10.63 -14.56 -7.36
CA ASP A 36 -10.83 -15.52 -8.46
C ASP A 36 -11.30 -16.89 -7.92
N SER A 37 -10.84 -17.28 -6.72
CA SER A 37 -11.15 -18.60 -6.14
C SER A 37 -12.42 -18.61 -5.31
N PHE A 38 -12.69 -17.54 -4.55
CA PHE A 38 -13.73 -17.51 -3.52
C PHE A 38 -14.70 -16.34 -3.64
N GLY A 39 -14.34 -15.31 -4.41
CA GLY A 39 -15.05 -14.04 -4.42
C GLY A 39 -14.78 -13.21 -3.16
N ILE A 40 -14.56 -11.91 -3.33
CA ILE A 40 -14.49 -10.96 -2.21
C ILE A 40 -15.77 -10.12 -2.21
N GLU A 41 -16.47 -10.10 -1.07
CA GLU A 41 -17.61 -9.22 -0.82
C GLU A 41 -17.17 -7.90 -0.17
N ARG A 42 -16.42 -7.99 0.92
CA ARG A 42 -15.86 -6.86 1.67
C ARG A 42 -14.53 -7.25 2.30
N GLY A 43 -13.62 -6.30 2.46
CA GLY A 43 -12.35 -6.52 3.15
C GLY A 43 -11.75 -5.23 3.71
N LEU A 44 -11.02 -5.38 4.81
CA LEU A 44 -10.23 -4.33 5.44
C LEU A 44 -8.78 -4.80 5.46
N MET A 45 -7.82 -3.95 5.09
CA MET A 45 -6.41 -4.29 5.25
C MET A 45 -5.62 -3.29 6.10
N THR A 46 -4.65 -3.86 6.80
CA THR A 46 -3.65 -3.18 7.61
C THR A 46 -2.28 -3.65 7.18
N THR A 47 -1.35 -2.73 7.01
CA THR A 47 0.05 -3.00 6.71
C THR A 47 0.92 -2.56 7.88
N ILE A 48 1.78 -3.46 8.36
CA ILE A 48 2.92 -3.07 9.19
C ILE A 48 4.04 -2.78 8.21
N HIS A 49 4.43 -1.51 8.12
CA HIS A 49 5.33 -1.01 7.10
C HIS A 49 6.62 -0.49 7.76
N ALA A 50 7.78 -0.68 7.14
CA ALA A 50 8.99 -0.03 7.61
C ALA A 50 8.87 1.50 7.47
N TYR A 51 9.55 2.28 8.30
CA TYR A 51 9.59 3.72 8.04
C TYR A 51 10.28 4.02 6.70
N THR A 52 9.95 5.16 6.09
CA THR A 52 10.55 5.60 4.82
C THR A 52 11.13 6.99 4.97
N ALA A 53 11.83 7.49 3.95
CA ALA A 53 12.42 8.84 3.93
C ALA A 53 11.39 10.00 4.04
N ASP A 54 10.09 9.69 3.96
CA ASP A 54 9.01 10.67 4.18
C ASP A 54 8.77 10.96 5.67
N GLN A 55 9.31 10.13 6.58
CA GLN A 55 9.23 10.38 8.01
C GLN A 55 10.53 10.99 8.54
N ASN A 56 10.41 11.73 9.64
CA ASN A 56 11.56 12.33 10.28
C ASN A 56 12.30 11.33 11.18
N LEU A 57 13.64 11.39 11.13
CA LEU A 57 14.49 10.59 12.02
C LEU A 57 14.36 11.05 13.49
N GLN A 58 14.26 12.36 13.69
CA GLN A 58 13.97 13.02 14.97
C GLN A 58 12.68 13.84 14.82
N ASP A 59 12.04 14.22 15.93
CA ASP A 59 10.83 15.04 15.86
C ASP A 59 11.09 16.33 15.06
N GLY A 60 10.22 16.65 14.10
CA GLY A 60 10.40 17.81 13.22
C GLY A 60 9.16 18.17 12.39
N PRO A 61 9.17 19.29 11.65
CA PRO A 61 8.01 19.73 10.88
C PRO A 61 7.61 18.71 9.80
N HIS A 62 6.32 18.39 9.71
CA HIS A 62 5.76 17.56 8.65
C HIS A 62 4.24 17.84 8.50
N LYS A 63 3.70 17.72 7.28
CA LYS A 63 2.26 17.97 6.99
C LYS A 63 1.32 17.00 7.75
N ASP A 64 1.75 15.77 7.93
CA ASP A 64 1.12 14.76 8.78
C ASP A 64 1.83 14.78 10.13
N LEU A 65 1.13 15.27 11.17
CA LEU A 65 1.64 15.42 12.53
C LEU A 65 2.04 14.08 13.18
N ARG A 66 1.52 12.95 12.69
CA ARG A 66 1.95 11.62 13.17
C ARG A 66 3.31 11.24 12.56
N ARG A 67 3.53 11.55 11.28
CA ARG A 67 4.81 11.32 10.59
C ARG A 67 5.92 12.31 11.00
N ALA A 68 5.55 13.41 11.65
CA ALA A 68 6.47 14.37 12.25
C ALA A 68 7.32 13.77 13.38
N ARG A 69 6.90 12.64 13.96
CA ARG A 69 7.55 12.00 15.12
C ARG A 69 8.73 11.11 14.72
N ALA A 70 9.69 10.97 15.61
CA ALA A 70 10.89 10.15 15.45
C ALA A 70 10.55 8.71 15.05
N ALA A 71 10.81 8.36 13.80
CA ALA A 71 10.30 7.16 13.17
C ALA A 71 10.86 5.85 13.74
N ALA A 72 12.10 5.88 14.26
CA ALA A 72 12.81 4.68 14.72
C ALA A 72 12.41 4.23 16.15
N ILE A 73 11.56 4.99 16.84
CA ILE A 73 11.13 4.70 18.22
C ILE A 73 9.61 4.83 18.42
N ASN A 74 8.85 5.06 17.35
CA ASN A 74 7.40 5.22 17.42
C ASN A 74 6.71 4.28 16.42
N MET A 75 5.58 3.71 16.84
CA MET A 75 4.59 3.19 15.89
C MET A 75 3.75 4.36 15.40
N VAL A 76 3.83 4.66 14.10
CA VAL A 76 3.13 5.82 13.51
C VAL A 76 1.94 5.34 12.67
N PRO A 77 0.68 5.52 13.14
CA PRO A 77 -0.50 5.23 12.34
C PRO A 77 -0.67 6.28 11.24
N THR A 78 -0.78 5.85 9.99
CA THR A 78 -1.04 6.75 8.86
C THR A 78 -1.89 6.07 7.80
N SER A 79 -2.48 6.85 6.91
CA SER A 79 -3.29 6.34 5.81
C SER A 79 -2.42 5.71 4.72
N THR A 80 -2.99 4.74 4.01
CA THR A 80 -2.40 4.14 2.80
C THR A 80 -3.40 4.22 1.64
N GLY A 81 -2.90 4.50 0.44
CA GLY A 81 -3.70 4.51 -0.78
C GLY A 81 -3.94 3.12 -1.37
N ALA A 82 -3.36 2.07 -0.78
CA ALA A 82 -3.29 0.74 -1.37
C ALA A 82 -4.67 0.12 -1.63
N ALA A 83 -5.59 0.19 -0.65
CA ALA A 83 -6.95 -0.35 -0.80
C ALA A 83 -7.70 0.25 -1.99
N LYS A 84 -7.64 1.58 -2.10
CA LYS A 84 -8.28 2.33 -3.18
C LYS A 84 -7.63 2.02 -4.52
N ALA A 85 -6.29 1.89 -4.55
CA ALA A 85 -5.55 1.55 -5.76
C ALA A 85 -5.85 0.13 -6.27
N ILE A 86 -6.21 -0.81 -5.39
CA ILE A 86 -6.65 -2.14 -5.84
C ILE A 86 -7.89 -2.04 -6.73
N GLY A 87 -8.83 -1.14 -6.44
CA GLY A 87 -9.99 -0.94 -7.32
C GLY A 87 -9.65 -0.40 -8.72
N LEU A 88 -8.45 0.13 -8.94
CA LEU A 88 -7.94 0.50 -10.27
C LEU A 88 -7.27 -0.67 -10.98
N VAL A 89 -6.67 -1.59 -10.22
CA VAL A 89 -5.94 -2.76 -10.73
C VAL A 89 -6.89 -3.92 -11.01
N LEU A 90 -7.88 -4.12 -10.14
CA LEU A 90 -8.91 -5.16 -10.16
C LEU A 90 -10.28 -4.46 -10.04
N PRO A 91 -10.88 -4.00 -11.16
CA PRO A 91 -12.11 -3.21 -11.16
C PRO A 91 -13.30 -3.86 -10.44
N GLU A 92 -13.38 -5.18 -10.45
CA GLU A 92 -14.38 -6.00 -9.75
C GLU A 92 -14.30 -5.93 -8.22
N LEU A 93 -13.18 -5.42 -7.68
CA LEU A 93 -12.95 -5.16 -6.26
C LEU A 93 -13.17 -3.68 -5.88
N LYS A 94 -13.54 -2.82 -6.82
CA LYS A 94 -13.75 -1.40 -6.57
C LYS A 94 -14.83 -1.17 -5.50
N GLY A 95 -14.45 -0.49 -4.43
CA GLY A 95 -15.32 -0.18 -3.29
C GLY A 95 -15.54 -1.33 -2.30
N LYS A 96 -14.94 -2.51 -2.55
CA LYS A 96 -15.05 -3.67 -1.65
C LYS A 96 -13.95 -3.72 -0.59
N LEU A 97 -12.82 -3.06 -0.86
CA LEU A 97 -11.65 -3.04 0.02
C LEU A 97 -11.40 -1.63 0.56
N ASP A 98 -11.18 -1.52 1.87
CA ASP A 98 -10.82 -0.27 2.54
C ASP A 98 -9.52 -0.39 3.35
N ALA A 99 -8.88 0.75 3.60
CA ALA A 99 -7.77 0.92 4.53
C ALA A 99 -8.01 2.15 5.39
N THR A 100 -8.36 1.94 6.66
CA THR A 100 -8.31 2.94 7.74
C THR A 100 -6.84 3.37 8.00
N PRO A 101 -6.46 4.24 8.96
CA PRO A 101 -5.04 4.48 9.27
C PRO A 101 -4.36 3.19 9.74
N SER A 102 -3.97 2.40 8.75
CA SER A 102 -3.68 0.99 8.86
C SER A 102 -2.25 0.71 8.41
N ALA A 103 -1.50 1.75 8.05
CA ALA A 103 -0.06 1.67 7.99
C ALA A 103 0.51 1.99 9.37
N PHE A 104 0.96 0.96 10.09
CA PHE A 104 1.81 1.12 11.26
C PHE A 104 3.24 1.17 10.81
N ARG A 105 3.85 2.34 10.92
CA ARG A 105 5.26 2.48 10.56
C ARG A 105 6.11 2.08 11.75
N SER A 106 6.81 0.96 11.60
CA SER A 106 7.63 0.34 12.63
C SER A 106 9.11 0.51 12.28
N PRO A 107 10.00 0.55 13.29
CA PRO A 107 11.43 0.39 13.04
C PRO A 107 11.66 -0.93 12.30
N PRO A 108 12.47 -0.95 11.22
CA PRO A 108 12.84 -2.20 10.57
C PRO A 108 13.62 -3.04 11.59
N ALA A 109 13.42 -4.35 11.55
CA ALA A 109 14.26 -5.27 12.32
C ALA A 109 15.73 -5.04 11.95
N PRO A 110 16.68 -5.15 12.90
CA PRO A 110 18.09 -5.11 12.57
C PRO A 110 18.38 -6.17 11.51
N LEU A 111 19.07 -5.78 10.43
CA LEU A 111 19.49 -6.72 9.40
C LEU A 111 20.33 -7.83 10.07
N PRO A 112 20.12 -9.11 9.73
CA PRO A 112 21.00 -10.16 10.21
C PRO A 112 22.44 -9.85 9.76
N THR A 113 23.37 -9.86 10.71
CA THR A 113 24.81 -9.74 10.48
C THR A 113 25.36 -10.90 9.70
#